data_AF-A0AAV6DBU1-F1
#
_entry.id   AF-A0AAV6DBU1-F1
#
_cell.length_a   1.000
_cell.length_b   1.000
_cell.length_c   1.000
_cell.angle_alpha   90.00
_cell.angle_beta   90.00
_cell.angle_gamma   90.00
#
_symmetry.space_group_name_H-M   'P 1'
#
loop_
_entity.id
_entity.type
_entity.pdbx_description
1 polymer ?
#
loop_
_entity_poly.entity_id
_entity_poly.type
_entity_poly.pdbx_seq_one_letter_code
_entity_poly.pdbx_strand_id
1 'polypeptide(L)'
;MDYRFTRTWARGSVVIGVAVFALAVLVGAWLGFADDYEFERFSAAVRLMAFLMVSFVGLLLGGTMIVAGQLVSVLLDQRDLLSKIHEALTGRSALSGGR
;
A
#
# COMPACT_ATOMS: atom_id res chain seq x y z
N MET A 1 21.89 -0.90 -10.24
CA MET A 1 20.68 -1.74 -10.09
C MET A 1 19.55 -0.90 -9.53
N ASP A 2 18.71 -0.44 -10.45
CA ASP A 2 17.32 0.00 -10.38
C ASP A 2 16.68 0.53 -9.09
N TYR A 3 17.04 1.76 -8.73
CA TYR A 3 16.14 2.65 -7.96
C TYR A 3 14.73 2.76 -8.58
N ARG A 4 14.65 2.65 -9.91
CA ARG A 4 13.39 2.64 -10.66
C ARG A 4 12.58 1.37 -10.41
N PHE A 5 13.21 0.20 -10.29
CA PHE A 5 12.52 -1.06 -10.03
C PHE A 5 11.88 -1.04 -8.65
N THR A 6 12.63 -0.63 -7.61
CA THR A 6 12.10 -0.54 -6.24
C THR A 6 10.99 0.51 -6.13
N ARG A 7 11.10 1.64 -6.84
CA ARG A 7 10.04 2.67 -6.88
C ARG A 7 8.79 2.19 -7.63
N THR A 8 8.96 1.45 -8.72
CA THR A 8 7.85 0.83 -9.46
C THR A 8 7.18 -0.25 -8.61
N TRP A 9 7.94 -1.04 -7.86
CA TRP A 9 7.42 -2.01 -6.91
C TRP A 9 6.66 -1.37 -5.75
N ALA A 10 7.16 -0.27 -5.19
CA ALA A 10 6.46 0.48 -4.14
C ALA A 10 5.13 1.06 -4.61
N ARG A 11 5.08 1.58 -5.85
CA ARG A 11 3.80 2.01 -6.46
C ARG A 11 2.90 0.83 -6.77
N GLY A 12 3.48 -0.26 -7.29
CA GLY A 12 2.77 -1.50 -7.59
C GLY A 12 2.12 -2.10 -6.36
N SER A 13 2.80 -2.14 -5.22
CA SER A 13 2.24 -2.68 -3.98
C SER A 13 1.11 -1.83 -3.43
N VAL A 14 1.16 -0.50 -3.57
CA VAL A 14 0.03 0.38 -3.23
C VAL A 14 -1.17 0.11 -4.14
N VAL A 15 -0.96 0.02 -5.45
CA VAL A 15 -2.05 -0.26 -6.41
C VAL A 15 -2.67 -1.62 -6.15
N ILE A 16 -1.85 -2.65 -5.91
CA ILE A 16 -2.32 -4.00 -5.58
C ILE A 16 -3.06 -3.99 -4.25
N GLY A 17 -2.54 -3.30 -3.22
CA GLY A 17 -3.22 -3.20 -1.93
C GLY A 17 -4.59 -2.52 -2.03
N VAL A 18 -4.70 -1.46 -2.84
CA VAL A 18 -5.99 -0.81 -3.14
C VAL A 18 -6.93 -1.76 -3.89
N ALA A 19 -6.43 -2.48 -4.90
CA ALA A 19 -7.25 -3.43 -5.66
C ALA A 19 -7.76 -4.58 -4.77
N VAL A 20 -6.91 -5.13 -3.89
CA VAL A 20 -7.29 -6.17 -2.93
C VAL A 20 -8.35 -5.65 -1.97
N PHE A 21 -8.20 -4.43 -1.45
CA PHE A 21 -9.19 -3.81 -0.58
C PHE A 21 -10.53 -3.60 -1.31
N ALA A 22 -10.49 -3.05 -2.52
CA ALA A 22 -11.70 -2.82 -3.32
C ALA A 22 -12.43 -4.13 -3.64
N LEU A 23 -11.69 -5.18 -4.03
CA LEU A 23 -12.27 -6.50 -4.28
C LEU A 23 -12.89 -7.09 -3.01
N ALA A 24 -12.24 -6.96 -1.86
CA ALA A 24 -12.79 -7.43 -0.59
C ALA A 24 -14.08 -6.70 -0.21
N VAL A 25 -14.15 -5.38 -0.42
CA VAL A 25 -15.38 -4.60 -0.19
C VAL A 25 -16.49 -5.03 -1.14
N LEU A 26 -16.18 -5.25 -2.43
CA LEU A 26 -17.16 -5.73 -3.42
C LEU A 26 -17.69 -7.13 -3.07
N VAL A 27 -16.81 -8.06 -2.71
CA VAL A 27 -17.19 -9.41 -2.27
C VAL A 27 -17.99 -9.36 -0.97
N GLY A 28 -17.56 -8.53 0.00
CA GLY A 28 -18.30 -8.32 1.22
C GLY A 28 -19.70 -7.76 0.94
N ALA A 29 -19.82 -6.78 0.04
CA ALA A 29 -21.10 -6.17 -0.31
C ALA A 29 -22.02 -7.15 -1.02
N TRP A 30 -21.46 -7.99 -1.89
CA TRP A 30 -22.18 -9.11 -2.49
C TRP A 30 -22.74 -10.06 -1.41
N LEU A 31 -21.91 -10.50 -0.46
CA LEU A 31 -22.37 -11.37 0.63
C LEU A 31 -23.40 -10.70 1.56
N GLY A 32 -23.22 -9.41 1.83
CA GLY A 32 -24.07 -8.65 2.75
C GLY A 32 -25.42 -8.26 2.17
N PHE A 33 -25.48 -7.95 0.87
CA PHE A 33 -26.60 -7.22 0.26
C PHE A 33 -27.10 -7.81 -1.08
N ALA A 34 -26.48 -8.85 -1.65
CA ALA A 34 -27.00 -9.46 -2.88
C ALA A 34 -28.34 -10.16 -2.63
N ASP A 35 -29.33 -9.90 -3.46
CA ASP A 35 -30.69 -10.45 -3.31
C ASP A 35 -30.77 -11.87 -3.94
N ASP A 36 -29.83 -12.72 -3.54
CA ASP A 36 -29.75 -14.11 -3.97
C ASP A 36 -30.57 -14.98 -3.01
N TYR A 37 -31.47 -15.80 -3.56
CA TYR A 37 -32.37 -16.71 -2.82
C TYR A 37 -31.64 -17.62 -1.81
N GLU A 38 -30.35 -17.93 -2.01
CA GLU A 38 -29.55 -18.73 -1.08
C GLU A 38 -29.18 -17.96 0.20
N PHE A 39 -29.07 -16.64 0.12
CA PHE A 39 -28.65 -15.78 1.24
C PHE A 39 -29.82 -15.24 2.07
N GLU A 40 -31.06 -15.29 1.57
CA GLU A 40 -32.27 -14.95 2.32
C GLU A 40 -32.47 -15.85 3.56
N ARG A 41 -31.86 -17.04 3.56
CA ARG A 41 -31.90 -17.98 4.70
C ARG A 41 -31.12 -17.47 5.92
N PHE A 42 -30.19 -16.54 5.74
CA PHE A 42 -29.37 -16.00 6.82
C PHE A 42 -29.99 -14.72 7.39
N SER A 43 -29.92 -14.57 8.72
CA SER A 43 -30.39 -13.34 9.36
C SER A 43 -29.58 -12.13 8.90
N ALA A 44 -30.22 -10.95 8.86
CA ALA A 44 -29.56 -9.70 8.46
C ALA A 44 -28.28 -9.42 9.27
N ALA A 45 -28.25 -9.81 10.55
CA ALA A 45 -27.08 -9.70 11.41
C ALA A 45 -25.88 -10.52 10.91
N VAL A 46 -26.11 -11.76 10.44
CA VAL A 46 -25.04 -12.63 9.91
C VAL A 46 -24.50 -12.07 8.59
N ARG A 47 -25.38 -11.57 7.72
CA ARG A 47 -24.98 -10.96 6.43
C ARG A 47 -24.15 -9.69 6.64
N LEU A 48 -24.57 -8.84 7.58
CA LEU A 48 -23.79 -7.67 7.99
C LEU A 48 -22.43 -8.07 8.57
N MET A 49 -22.39 -9.12 9.39
CA MET A 49 -21.13 -9.57 9.98
C MET A 49 -20.18 -10.18 8.95
N ALA A 50 -20.69 -10.89 7.95
CA ALA A 50 -19.92 -11.37 6.81
C ALA A 50 -19.32 -10.20 6.02
N PHE A 51 -20.11 -9.16 5.71
CA PHE A 51 -19.62 -7.93 5.08
C PHE A 51 -18.49 -7.29 5.89
N LEU A 52 -18.69 -7.12 7.20
CA LEU A 52 -17.71 -6.49 8.08
C LEU A 52 -16.41 -7.30 8.18
N MET A 53 -16.50 -8.62 8.35
CA MET A 53 -15.33 -9.50 8.45
C MET A 53 -14.53 -9.54 7.16
N VAL A 54 -15.19 -9.69 6.01
CA VAL A 54 -14.51 -9.74 4.70
C VAL A 54 -13.87 -8.39 4.39
N SER A 55 -14.57 -7.29 4.64
CA SER A 55 -14.04 -5.94 4.45
C SER A 55 -12.86 -5.66 5.39
N PHE A 56 -12.93 -6.12 6.64
CA PHE A 56 -11.87 -5.97 7.62
C PHE A 56 -10.61 -6.76 7.25
N VAL A 57 -10.76 -8.00 6.79
CA VAL A 57 -9.64 -8.80 6.26
C VAL A 57 -9.03 -8.13 5.04
N GLY A 58 -9.88 -7.62 4.13
CA GLY A 58 -9.44 -6.83 2.98
C GLY A 58 -8.66 -5.58 3.38
N LEU A 59 -9.11 -4.88 4.43
CA LEU A 59 -8.44 -3.69 4.96
C LEU A 59 -7.09 -4.04 5.58
N LEU A 60 -7.01 -5.14 6.35
CA LEU A 60 -5.75 -5.57 6.95
C LEU A 60 -4.74 -5.94 5.87
N LEU A 61 -5.12 -6.75 4.89
CA LEU A 61 -4.22 -7.19 3.82
C LEU A 61 -3.87 -6.04 2.86
N GLY A 62 -4.88 -5.33 2.34
CA GLY A 62 -4.68 -4.23 1.42
C GLY A 62 -4.00 -3.03 2.08
N GLY A 63 -4.44 -2.66 3.27
CA GLY A 63 -3.89 -1.56 4.07
C GLY A 63 -2.44 -1.79 4.46
N THR A 64 -2.07 -3.00 4.92
CA THR A 64 -0.65 -3.30 5.22
C THR A 64 0.23 -3.24 3.97
N MET A 65 -0.24 -3.73 2.81
CA MET A 65 0.49 -3.58 1.55
C MET A 65 0.66 -2.11 1.13
N ILE A 66 -0.37 -1.28 1.31
CA ILE A 66 -0.31 0.15 1.03
C ILE A 66 0.74 0.81 1.92
N VAL A 67 0.68 0.58 3.24
CA VAL A 67 1.63 1.16 4.21
C VAL A 67 3.05 0.71 3.91
N ALA A 68 3.27 -0.58 3.63
CA ALA A 68 4.58 -1.11 3.27
C ALA A 68 5.12 -0.46 1.98
N GLY A 69 4.28 -0.31 0.95
CA GLY A 69 4.65 0.38 -0.29
C GLY A 69 5.02 1.85 -0.06
N GLN A 70 4.23 2.56 0.74
CA GLN A 70 4.51 3.95 1.12
C GLN A 70 5.81 4.08 1.90
N LEU A 71 6.06 3.20 2.88
CA LEU A 71 7.26 3.22 3.70
C LEU A 71 8.52 3.02 2.84
N VAL A 72 8.49 2.07 1.91
CA VAL A 72 9.59 1.85 0.96
C VAL A 72 9.81 3.09 0.09
N SER A 73 8.73 3.74 -0.38
CA SER A 73 8.85 4.96 -1.17
C SER A 73 9.52 6.09 -0.38
N VAL A 74 9.19 6.26 0.91
CA VAL A 74 9.80 7.29 1.77
C VAL A 74 11.27 7.00 2.02
N LEU A 75 11.62 5.74 2.32
CA LEU A 75 13.02 5.34 2.57
C LEU A 75 13.91 5.58 1.34
N LEU A 76 13.39 5.33 0.13
CA LEU A 76 14.12 5.60 -1.10
C LEU A 76 14.33 7.11 -1.32
N ASP A 77 13.32 7.93 -1.00
CA ASP A 77 13.40 9.39 -1.12
C ASP A 77 14.42 9.97 -0.15
N GLN A 78 14.43 9.49 1.10
CA GLN A 78 15.43 9.85 2.10
C GLN A 78 16.85 9.49 1.65
N ARG A 79 17.05 8.30 1.07
CA ARG A 79 18.37 7.88 0.59
C ARG A 79 18.86 8.73 -0.59
N ASP A 80 17.98 9.15 -1.49
CA ASP A 80 18.32 10.05 -2.60
C ASP A 80 18.70 11.46 -2.11
N LEU A 81 17.98 11.99 -1.12
CA LEU A 81 18.33 13.26 -0.48
C LEU A 81 19.69 13.18 0.23
N LEU A 82 19.95 12.09 0.96
CA LEU A 82 21.23 11.87 1.63
C LEU A 82 22.40 11.76 0.65
N SER A 83 22.23 11.08 -0.49
CA SER A 83 23.28 11.02 -1.51
C SER A 83 23.59 12.40 -2.10
N LYS A 84 22.58 13.23 -2.35
CA LYS A 84 22.76 14.60 -2.85
C LYS A 84 23.48 15.50 -1.84
N ILE A 85 23.13 15.38 -0.56
CA ILE A 85 23.82 16.11 0.52
C ILE A 85 25.29 15.68 0.60
N HIS A 86 25.55 14.37 0.51
CA HIS A 86 26.90 13.84 0.55
C HIS A 86 27.75 14.33 -0.64
N GLU A 87 27.20 14.28 -1.86
CA GLU A 87 27.88 14.84 -3.05
C GLU A 87 28.16 16.34 -2.89
N ALA A 88 27.20 17.12 -2.37
CA ALA A 88 27.39 18.55 -2.16
C ALA A 88 28.47 18.87 -1.11
N LEU A 89 28.55 18.07 -0.03
CA LEU A 89 29.57 18.22 1.02
C LEU A 89 30.96 17.81 0.53
N THR A 90 31.07 16.67 -0.16
CA THR A 90 32.34 16.19 -0.71
C THR A 90 32.84 17.09 -1.84
N GLY A 91 31.95 17.62 -2.69
CA GLY A 91 32.28 18.62 -3.70
C GLY A 91 32.75 19.94 -3.08
N ARG A 92 32.13 20.39 -1.98
CA ARG A 92 32.59 21.57 -1.22
C ARG A 92 33.94 21.34 -0.53
N SER A 93 34.19 20.16 0.05
CA SER A 93 35.46 19.88 0.70
C SER A 93 36.61 19.83 -0.31
N ALA A 94 36.37 19.31 -1.51
CA ALA A 94 37.33 19.32 -2.61
C ALA A 94 37.69 20.74 -3.06
N LEU A 95 36.73 21.67 -3.07
CA LEU A 95 36.95 23.09 -3.38
C LEU A 95 37.62 23.87 -2.24
N SER A 96 37.47 23.42 -0.99
CA SER A 96 38.02 24.07 0.21
C SER A 96 39.43 23.62 0.58
N GLY A 97 39.87 22.42 0.17
CA GLY A 97 41.18 21.85 0.51
C GLY A 97 42.31 22.13 -0.48
N GLY A 98 42.05 22.92 -1.53
CA GLY A 98 43.02 23.27 -2.58
C GLY A 98 43.76 24.59 -2.35
N ARG A 99 44.02 24.98 -1.10
CA ARG A 99 44.83 26.16 -0.75
C ARG A 99 46.03 25.78 0.08
#